data_AF-A0A9E4WF07-F1
#
_entry.id   AF-A0A9E4WF07-F1
#
_cell.length_a   1.000
_cell.length_b   1.000
_cell.length_c   1.000
_cell.angle_alpha   90.00
_cell.angle_beta   90.00
_cell.angle_gamma   90.00
#
_symmetry.space_group_name_H-M   'P 1'
#
loop_
_entity.id
_entity.type
_entity.pdbx_description
1 polymer ?
#
loop_
_entity_poly.entity_id
_entity_poly.type
_entity_poly.pdbx_seq_one_letter_code
_entity_poly.pdbx_strand_id
1 'polypeptide(L)'
;MARPRDLTDADDRQAMEETEQFLNEGRYREVVERSTQKYLELIRRRPDILNPPPPLLFTSVFPQLGVRLELAEGEEPRLVWDKERFGMAEATTYFEFALDQLVRASRTP
;
A
#
# COMPACT_ATOMS: atom_id res chain seq x y z
N MET A 1 -6.75 10.02 -9.20
CA MET A 1 -6.35 8.65 -8.82
C MET A 1 -5.22 8.23 -9.71
N ALA A 2 -4.14 7.74 -9.09
CA ALA A 2 -3.10 7.01 -9.81
C ALA A 2 -3.71 5.76 -10.48
N ARG A 3 -3.06 5.28 -11.53
CA ARG A 3 -3.41 4.02 -12.21
C ARG A 3 -2.18 3.13 -12.27
N PRO A 4 -2.31 1.80 -12.36
CA PRO A 4 -1.15 0.91 -12.45
C PRO A 4 -0.16 1.31 -13.55
N ARG A 5 -0.65 1.76 -14.72
CA ARG A 5 0.17 2.29 -15.82
C ARG A 5 1.06 3.50 -15.49
N ASP A 6 0.79 4.20 -14.39
CA ASP A 6 1.61 5.34 -13.94
C ASP A 6 2.88 4.89 -13.20
N LEU A 7 3.00 3.59 -12.89
CA LEU A 7 4.17 2.97 -12.26
C LEU A 7 5.28 2.74 -13.29
N THR A 8 6.51 3.14 -12.95
CA THR A 8 7.68 2.94 -13.82
C THR A 8 8.26 1.53 -13.69
N ASP A 9 8.22 0.96 -12.49
CA ASP A 9 8.67 -0.40 -12.20
C ASP A 9 7.69 -1.42 -12.77
N ALA A 10 8.20 -2.38 -13.54
CA ALA A 10 7.38 -3.36 -14.25
C ALA A 10 6.74 -4.38 -13.30
N ASP A 11 7.43 -4.76 -12.23
CA ASP A 11 6.95 -5.74 -11.25
C ASP A 11 5.85 -5.13 -10.39
N ASP A 12 6.03 -3.89 -9.95
CA ASP A 12 5.00 -3.15 -9.21
C ASP A 12 3.79 -2.85 -10.11
N ARG A 13 4.01 -2.53 -11.39
CA ARG A 13 2.91 -2.34 -12.35
C ARG A 13 2.09 -3.61 -12.51
N GLN A 14 2.73 -4.73 -12.83
CA GLN A 14 2.04 -6.01 -13.02
C GLN A 14 1.29 -6.41 -11.75
N ALA A 15 1.91 -6.28 -10.58
CA ALA A 15 1.27 -6.63 -9.32
C ALA A 15 0.01 -5.79 -9.04
N MET A 16 0.04 -4.50 -9.35
CA MET A 16 -1.13 -3.64 -9.16
C MET A 16 -2.22 -3.89 -10.22
N GLU A 17 -1.86 -4.28 -11.45
CA GLU A 17 -2.83 -4.72 -12.46
C GLU A 17 -3.54 -6.02 -12.04
N GLU A 18 -2.80 -7.01 -11.52
CA GLU A 18 -3.38 -8.24 -10.95
C GLU A 18 -4.29 -7.93 -9.76
N THR A 19 -3.89 -6.99 -8.90
CA THR A 19 -4.69 -6.58 -7.73
C THR A 19 -5.98 -5.88 -8.15
N GLU A 20 -5.95 -5.07 -9.22
CA GLU A 20 -7.14 -4.45 -9.80
C GLU A 20 -8.12 -5.50 -10.34
N GLN A 21 -7.62 -6.60 -10.92
CA GLN A 21 -8.47 -7.73 -11.34
C GLN A 21 -9.19 -8.37 -10.15
N PHE A 22 -8.52 -8.60 -9.01
CA PHE A 22 -9.17 -9.11 -7.80
C PHE A 22 -10.27 -8.18 -7.28
N LEU A 23 -10.09 -6.87 -7.41
CA LEU A 23 -11.13 -5.90 -7.02
C LEU A 23 -12.37 -6.04 -7.91
N ASN A 24 -12.18 -6.19 -9.21
CA ASN A 24 -13.27 -6.40 -10.17
C ASN A 24 -13.99 -7.75 -9.98
N GLU A 25 -13.27 -8.78 -9.52
CA GLU A 25 -13.81 -10.11 -9.21
C GLU A 25 -14.51 -10.19 -7.84
N GLY A 26 -14.48 -9.12 -7.04
CA GLY A 26 -15.04 -9.12 -5.68
C GLY A 26 -14.18 -9.83 -4.63
N ARG A 27 -12.91 -10.10 -4.95
CA ARG A 27 -11.92 -10.78 -4.10
C ARG A 27 -11.23 -9.80 -3.14
N TYR A 28 -12.04 -9.20 -2.28
CA TYR A 28 -11.61 -8.05 -1.46
C TYR A 28 -10.51 -8.38 -0.45
N ARG A 29 -10.48 -9.61 0.09
CA ARG A 29 -9.43 -10.02 1.02
C ARG A 29 -8.06 -10.03 0.35
N GLU A 30 -7.99 -10.57 -0.87
CA GLU A 30 -6.79 -10.64 -1.67
C GLU A 30 -6.34 -9.25 -2.14
N VAL A 31 -7.28 -8.35 -2.44
CA VAL A 31 -6.95 -6.94 -2.74
C VAL A 31 -6.21 -6.30 -1.56
N VAL A 32 -6.78 -6.41 -0.36
CA VAL A 32 -6.16 -5.82 0.84
C VAL A 32 -4.81 -6.45 1.14
N GLU A 33 -4.72 -7.78 1.02
CA GLU A 33 -3.45 -8.50 1.22
C GLU A 33 -2.35 -8.03 0.26
N ARG A 34 -2.62 -8.07 -1.04
CA ARG A 34 -1.63 -7.67 -2.05
C ARG A 34 -1.24 -6.20 -1.92
N SER A 35 -2.23 -5.33 -1.68
CA SER A 35 -2.00 -3.89 -1.56
C SER A 35 -1.13 -3.56 -0.33
N THR A 36 -1.45 -4.14 0.83
CA THR A 36 -0.67 -3.91 2.06
C THR A 36 0.72 -4.55 2.00
N GLN A 37 0.85 -5.73 1.39
CA GLN A 37 2.15 -6.37 1.14
C GLN A 37 3.04 -5.52 0.24
N LYS A 38 2.50 -4.96 -0.86
CA LYS A 38 3.27 -4.09 -1.76
C LYS A 38 3.75 -2.83 -1.08
N TYR A 39 2.92 -2.24 -0.23
CA TYR A 39 3.35 -1.10 0.58
C TYR A 39 4.44 -1.47 1.61
N LEU A 40 4.34 -2.66 2.22
CA LEU A 40 5.37 -3.15 3.13
C LEU A 40 6.71 -3.38 2.42
N GLU A 41 6.68 -3.99 1.24
CA GLU A 41 7.86 -4.16 0.38
C GLU A 41 8.47 -2.81 -0.01
N LEU A 42 7.62 -1.81 -0.33
CA LEU A 42 8.08 -0.45 -0.62
C LEU A 42 8.82 0.15 0.59
N ILE A 43 8.26 0.08 1.79
CA ILE A 43 8.91 0.58 3.02
C ILE A 43 10.25 -0.13 3.27
N ARG A 44 10.30 -1.45 3.05
CA ARG A 44 11.55 -2.21 3.23
C ARG A 44 12.62 -1.81 2.23
N ARG A 45 12.24 -1.53 0.97
CA ARG A 45 13.16 -1.05 -0.07
C ARG A 45 13.58 0.41 0.17
N ARG A 46 12.67 1.24 0.66
CA ARG A 46 12.80 2.69 0.80
C ARG A 46 12.24 3.16 2.15
N PRO A 47 12.97 2.97 3.27
CA PRO A 47 12.50 3.38 4.59
C PRO A 47 12.39 4.92 4.73
N ASP A 48 13.08 5.66 3.86
CA ASP A 48 13.03 7.13 3.74
C ASP A 48 11.61 7.67 3.50
N ILE A 49 10.73 6.90 2.87
CA ILE A 49 9.35 7.33 2.60
C ILE A 49 8.51 7.52 3.87
N LEU A 50 8.93 6.92 4.99
CA LEU A 50 8.29 7.10 6.29
C LEU A 50 8.65 8.45 6.94
N ASN A 51 9.64 9.17 6.42
CA ASN A 51 10.28 10.28 7.11
C ASN A 51 10.11 11.62 6.35
N PRO A 52 9.04 12.40 6.58
CA PRO A 52 9.06 13.81 6.19
C PRO A 52 9.86 14.63 7.22
N PRO A 53 10.68 15.62 6.79
CA PRO A 53 11.21 16.61 7.72
C PRO A 53 10.05 17.42 8.37
N PRO A 54 10.09 17.68 9.69
CA PRO A 54 9.09 18.54 10.36
C PRO A 54 9.11 19.97 9.78
N PRO A 55 7.97 20.66 9.63
CA PRO A 55 6.69 20.43 10.30
C PRO A 55 5.58 19.87 9.39
N LEU A 56 5.92 19.22 8.27
CA LEU A 56 4.94 18.76 7.29
C LEU A 56 4.35 17.39 7.68
N LEU A 57 3.44 17.40 8.66
CA LEU A 57 2.50 16.30 8.93
C LEU A 57 1.44 16.20 7.82
N PHE A 58 1.81 15.76 6.62
CA PHE A 58 0.89 15.62 5.49
C PHE A 58 1.44 14.54 4.55
N THR A 59 0.83 13.38 4.26
CA THR A 59 -0.54 13.24 3.69
C THR A 59 -0.96 11.78 3.41
N SER A 60 -0.34 10.75 3.97
CA SER A 60 -0.82 9.37 3.74
C SER A 60 -0.61 8.51 4.97
N VAL A 61 -1.58 8.58 5.88
CA VAL A 61 -1.69 7.66 7.00
C VAL A 61 -2.08 6.29 6.43
N PHE A 62 -1.32 5.25 6.76
CA PHE A 62 -1.67 3.87 6.41
C PHE A 62 -3.13 3.58 6.84
N PRO A 63 -3.98 3.02 5.96
CA PRO A 63 -5.38 2.81 6.31
C PRO A 63 -5.49 1.82 7.47
N GLN A 64 -6.20 2.20 8.53
CA GLN A 64 -6.42 1.35 9.71
C GLN A 64 -7.81 0.70 9.67
N LEU A 65 -8.13 0.05 8.55
CA LEU A 65 -9.45 -0.55 8.28
C LEU A 65 -9.42 -2.08 8.48
N GLY A 66 -8.77 -2.54 9.55
CA GLY A 66 -8.62 -3.98 9.87
C GLY A 66 -7.23 -4.56 9.55
N VAL A 67 -6.31 -3.72 9.06
CA VAL A 67 -4.88 -4.00 9.01
C VAL A 67 -4.14 -2.87 9.72
N ARG A 68 -3.17 -3.21 10.56
CA ARG A 68 -2.23 -2.27 11.19
C ARG A 68 -0.83 -2.51 10.66
N LEU A 69 -0.10 -1.43 10.44
CA LEU A 69 1.33 -1.45 10.16
C LEU A 69 2.07 -1.15 11.46
N GLU A 70 2.89 -2.08 11.93
CA GLU A 70 3.75 -1.87 13.09
C GLU A 70 5.17 -1.53 12.64
N LEU A 71 5.67 -0.40 13.14
CA LEU A 71 7.01 0.13 12.91
C LEU A 71 7.67 0.25 14.28
N ALA A 72 8.52 -0.72 14.65
CA ALA A 72 9.28 -0.68 15.89
C ALA A 72 10.76 -0.41 15.58
N GLU A 73 11.41 0.38 16.43
CA GLU A 73 12.81 0.79 16.23
C GLU A 73 13.73 -0.44 16.29
N GLY A 74 14.50 -0.67 15.23
CA GLY A 74 15.38 -1.84 15.12
C GLY A 74 14.68 -3.15 14.76
N GLU A 75 13.35 -3.16 14.55
CA GLU A 75 12.60 -4.32 14.08
C GLU A 75 12.15 -4.17 12.61
N GLU A 76 11.94 -5.29 11.93
CA GLU A 76 11.36 -5.28 10.58
C GLU A 76 9.89 -4.84 10.62
N PRO A 77 9.47 -3.92 9.72
CA PRO A 77 8.07 -3.58 9.55
C PRO A 77 7.21 -4.82 9.32
N ARG A 78 6.04 -4.86 9.98
CA ARG A 78 5.09 -5.98 9.87
C ARG A 78 3.64 -5.52 9.80
N LEU A 79 2.81 -6.35 9.16
CA LEU A 79 1.37 -6.16 9.07
C LEU A 79 0.68 -7.02 10.13
N VAL A 80 -0.21 -6.42 10.90
CA VAL A 80 -1.06 -7.11 11.87
C VAL A 80 -2.50 -7.05 11.39
N TRP A 81 -3.14 -8.21 11.30
CA TRP A 81 -4.50 -8.37 10.80
C TRP A 81 -5.48 -8.41 11.97
N ASP A 82 -6.36 -7.42 12.08
CA ASP A 82 -7.39 -7.39 13.12
C ASP A 82 -8.69 -8.07 12.67
N LYS A 83 -8.80 -8.41 11.37
CA LYS A 83 -9.94 -9.14 10.80
C LYS A 83 -9.56 -9.92 9.53
N GLU A 84 -10.42 -10.87 9.18
CA GLU A 84 -10.23 -11.76 8.03
C GLU A 84 -11.07 -11.41 6.80
N ARG A 85 -12.09 -10.56 6.94
CA ARG A 85 -13.02 -10.21 5.86
C ARG A 85 -13.07 -8.71 5.65
N PHE A 86 -13.05 -8.31 4.38
CA PHE A 86 -13.07 -6.90 3.96
C PHE A 86 -14.22 -6.67 2.97
N GLY A 87 -14.84 -5.51 3.05
CA GLY A 87 -15.80 -5.04 2.07
C GLY A 87 -15.12 -4.32 0.89
N MET A 88 -15.89 -4.07 -0.16
CA MET A 88 -15.43 -3.36 -1.36
C MET A 88 -14.75 -2.03 -1.03
N ALA A 89 -15.39 -1.18 -0.22
CA ALA A 89 -14.86 0.14 0.11
C ALA A 89 -13.50 0.08 0.81
N GLU A 90 -13.27 -0.94 1.65
CA GLU A 90 -12.01 -1.13 2.36
C GLU A 90 -10.92 -1.62 1.41
N ALA A 91 -11.27 -2.59 0.56
CA ALA A 91 -10.37 -3.07 -0.50
C ALA A 91 -9.95 -1.95 -1.46
N THR A 92 -10.91 -1.15 -1.93
CA THR A 92 -10.65 0.03 -2.75
C THR A 92 -9.72 1.01 -2.04
N THR A 93 -9.96 1.28 -0.76
CA THR A 93 -9.11 2.19 0.04
C THR A 93 -7.66 1.71 0.11
N TYR A 94 -7.44 0.42 0.40
CA TYR A 94 -6.08 -0.13 0.46
C TYR A 94 -5.41 -0.16 -0.92
N PHE A 95 -6.14 -0.50 -1.98
CA PHE A 95 -5.64 -0.49 -3.34
C PHE A 95 -5.16 0.89 -3.77
N GLU A 96 -6.02 1.90 -3.59
CA GLU A 96 -5.70 3.30 -3.95
C GLU A 96 -4.53 3.83 -3.13
N PHE A 97 -4.52 3.54 -1.83
CA PHE A 97 -3.41 3.90 -0.96
C PHE A 97 -2.09 3.31 -1.46
N ALA A 98 -2.03 1.99 -1.68
CA ALA A 98 -0.79 1.33 -2.11
C ALA A 98 -0.32 1.88 -3.47
N LEU A 99 -1.24 2.06 -4.41
CA LEU A 99 -0.96 2.58 -5.74
C LEU A 99 -0.41 4.01 -5.69
N ASP A 100 -1.02 4.89 -4.90
CA ASP A 100 -0.56 6.26 -4.72
C ASP A 100 0.84 6.30 -4.07
N GLN A 101 1.13 5.43 -3.10
CA GLN A 101 2.46 5.36 -2.48
C GLN A 101 3.54 4.88 -3.45
N LEU A 102 3.25 3.85 -4.23
CA LEU A 102 4.19 3.33 -5.24
C LEU A 102 4.48 4.37 -6.33
N VAL A 103 3.45 5.06 -6.84
CA VAL A 103 3.64 6.12 -7.86
C VAL A 103 4.37 7.34 -7.29
N ARG A 104 4.15 7.70 -6.02
CA ARG A 104 4.92 8.77 -5.37
C ARG A 104 6.39 8.37 -5.26
N ALA A 105 6.66 7.16 -4.78
CA ALA A 105 8.02 6.67 -4.63
C ALA A 105 8.76 6.58 -5.97
N SER A 106 8.09 6.19 -7.04
CA SER A 106 8.70 6.12 -8.38
C SER A 106 9.09 7.48 -8.97
N ARG A 107 8.52 8.58 -8.44
CA ARG A 107 8.79 9.96 -8.90
C ARG A 107 9.84 10.68 -8.05
N THR A 108 10.14 10.18 -6.86
CA THR A 108 11.17 10.73 -5.97
C THR A 108 12.45 9.92 -6.16
N PRO A 109 13.53 10.49 -6.73
CA PRO A 109 14.80 9.79 -6.95
C PRO A 109 15.48 9.38 -5.64
#